data_AF-A0A4Q7NUK6-F1
#
_entry.id   AF-A0A4Q7NUK6-F1
#
_cell.length_a   1.000
_cell.length_b   1.000
_cell.length_c   1.000
_cell.angle_alpha   90.00
_cell.angle_beta   90.00
_cell.angle_gamma   90.00
#
_symmetry.space_group_name_H-M   'P 1'
#
loop_
_entity.id
_entity.type
_entity.pdbx_description
1 polymer ?
#
loop_
_entity_poly.entity_id
_entity_poly.type
_entity_poly.pdbx_seq_one_letter_code
_entity_poly.pdbx_strand_id
1 'polypeptide(L)'
;MTTIKQLLILSAFILVSIKTFGQQQLNVFDKNGKTPLLNAITTIDVPSIKKLIKNGADVNLKEQSGLQGTPLMYATSTGNLALCKLLFKSGADINLTDTNKDSALNWATYYGHVQIMNYLISKGADYTAKSKHGTALDVALRLWHNDSVIEVFRPYYTSKKHIKGERKLIEYVSQRQFDKIINKWNTTISFDLKDNLGIPLLQYAVQSNHKKLTQFLITNGATIDILNPVGQTPLAWAARKGHLEMVELLLEAGADPNKTDSTFQLTPLIAAAIKGDTEIGKLLLQNNANLAHRDVINNATALHWAVSEKNTEFAKMLVHQGADYHNKALQDDTYSAYDLAQYYKNNDLLSFFNSLDNEKKQSDLIGSWKVKEIHYLYPDTIYRQTDLEYGRFLLTKNKYSIVYNPTLSERIPFKNLSNPEDAEIKKAFLSIVFNSGSYNIVKDILRTTADIAKVPGFEGGQQSYTIKLEDANRLQLVLFDETYPNGKKPEWLGKIKVRFVFTKEK
;
A
#
# COMPACT_ATOMS: atom_id res chain seq x y z
N MET A 1 28.80 11.46 -77.74
CA MET A 1 28.84 11.90 -76.31
C MET A 1 27.47 11.86 -75.61
N THR A 2 26.36 11.87 -76.35
CA THR A 2 24.98 11.98 -75.81
C THR A 2 24.42 10.68 -75.20
N THR A 3 24.80 9.52 -75.75
CA THR A 3 24.30 8.19 -75.34
C THR A 3 24.90 7.68 -74.02
N ILE A 4 26.17 7.97 -73.73
CA ILE A 4 26.83 7.57 -72.47
C ILE A 4 26.30 8.41 -71.28
N LYS A 5 26.01 9.71 -71.49
CA LYS A 5 25.36 10.56 -70.46
C LYS A 5 23.95 10.07 -70.12
N GLN A 6 23.16 9.64 -71.11
CA GLN A 6 21.82 9.10 -70.88
C GLN A 6 21.85 7.75 -70.15
N LEU A 7 22.79 6.84 -70.48
CA LEU A 7 22.97 5.58 -69.74
C LEU A 7 23.43 5.78 -68.28
N LEU A 8 24.29 6.77 -68.03
CA LEU A 8 24.72 7.13 -66.66
C LEU A 8 23.59 7.75 -65.84
N ILE A 9 22.70 8.53 -66.46
CA ILE A 9 21.52 9.10 -65.78
C ILE A 9 20.48 8.01 -65.48
N LEU A 10 20.26 7.07 -66.41
CA LEU A 10 19.33 5.95 -66.23
C LEU A 10 19.81 4.96 -65.16
N SER A 11 21.11 4.65 -65.13
CA SER A 11 21.70 3.78 -64.09
C SER A 11 21.69 4.45 -62.71
N ALA A 12 21.94 5.76 -62.65
CA ALA A 12 21.78 6.54 -61.42
C ALA A 12 20.31 6.55 -60.95
N PHE A 13 19.33 6.70 -61.84
CA PHE A 13 17.91 6.65 -61.51
C PHE A 13 17.47 5.26 -61.00
N ILE A 14 17.91 4.18 -61.65
CA ILE A 14 17.60 2.81 -61.23
C ILE A 14 18.26 2.48 -59.88
N LEU A 15 19.52 2.89 -59.68
CA LEU A 15 20.21 2.74 -58.40
C LEU A 15 19.54 3.56 -57.29
N VAL A 16 19.07 4.78 -57.58
CA VAL A 16 18.30 5.60 -56.64
C VAL A 16 16.97 4.92 -56.32
N SER A 17 16.23 4.42 -57.31
CA SER A 17 14.93 3.73 -57.13
C SER A 17 15.04 2.40 -56.38
N ILE A 18 16.10 1.61 -56.60
CA ILE A 18 16.36 0.37 -55.84
C ILE A 18 16.77 0.72 -54.40
N LYS A 19 17.56 1.77 -54.21
CA LYS A 19 18.00 2.23 -52.89
C LYS A 19 16.82 2.79 -52.08
N THR A 20 15.89 3.52 -52.70
CA THR A 20 14.66 3.99 -52.05
C THR A 20 13.67 2.88 -51.76
N PHE A 21 13.52 1.88 -52.65
CA PHE A 21 12.67 0.71 -52.41
C PHE A 21 13.22 -0.19 -51.28
N GLY A 22 14.54 -0.40 -51.24
CA GLY A 22 15.21 -1.10 -50.13
C GLY A 22 15.11 -0.35 -48.80
N GLN A 23 15.20 0.99 -48.81
CA GLN A 23 14.97 1.83 -47.63
C GLN A 23 13.52 1.80 -47.14
N GLN A 24 12.54 1.69 -48.04
CA GLN A 24 11.13 1.54 -47.66
C GLN A 24 10.86 0.26 -46.85
N GLN A 25 11.51 -0.86 -47.17
CA GLN A 25 11.36 -2.10 -46.38
C GLN A 25 11.98 -2.04 -44.97
N LEU A 26 13.04 -1.25 -44.77
CA LEU A 26 13.73 -1.16 -43.48
C LEU A 26 12.94 -0.42 -42.40
N ASN A 27 11.94 0.36 -42.82
CA ASN A 27 11.17 1.26 -41.97
C ASN A 27 9.67 0.89 -41.92
N VAL A 28 9.32 -0.33 -42.35
CA VAL A 28 7.93 -0.83 -42.26
C VAL A 28 7.61 -1.20 -40.82
N PHE A 29 6.40 -0.90 -40.39
CA PHE A 29 5.89 -1.27 -39.09
C PHE A 29 5.28 -2.67 -39.10
N ASP A 30 5.60 -3.47 -38.08
CA ASP A 30 4.89 -4.70 -37.81
C ASP A 30 3.50 -4.45 -37.19
N LYS A 31 2.76 -5.52 -36.90
CA LYS A 31 1.43 -5.45 -36.27
C LYS A 31 1.42 -4.78 -34.88
N ASN A 32 2.58 -4.67 -34.24
CA ASN A 32 2.77 -4.00 -32.95
C ASN A 32 3.35 -2.59 -33.12
N GLY A 33 3.31 -2.04 -34.35
CA GLY A 33 3.78 -0.69 -34.64
C GLY A 33 5.29 -0.51 -34.50
N LYS A 34 6.10 -1.57 -34.57
CA LYS A 34 7.57 -1.50 -34.44
C LYS A 34 8.27 -1.70 -35.77
N THR A 35 9.35 -0.96 -35.99
CA THR A 35 10.26 -1.19 -37.12
C THR A 35 11.19 -2.39 -36.84
N PRO A 36 11.80 -2.99 -37.87
CA PRO A 36 12.87 -3.98 -37.68
C PRO A 36 13.99 -3.49 -36.74
N LEU A 37 14.34 -2.21 -36.79
CA LEU A 37 15.35 -1.61 -35.92
C LEU A 37 14.89 -1.59 -34.45
N LEU A 38 13.65 -1.18 -34.19
CA LEU A 38 13.09 -1.19 -32.83
C LEU A 38 13.04 -2.61 -32.26
N ASN A 39 12.60 -3.59 -33.06
CA ASN A 39 12.58 -4.99 -32.63
C ASN A 39 13.99 -5.49 -32.27
N ALA A 40 14.99 -5.22 -33.12
CA ALA A 40 16.38 -5.60 -32.85
C ALA A 40 16.96 -4.91 -31.60
N ILE A 41 16.58 -3.66 -31.32
CA ILE A 41 16.97 -2.94 -30.10
C ILE A 41 16.32 -3.60 -28.87
N THR A 42 15.03 -3.91 -28.92
CA THR A 42 14.32 -4.53 -27.78
C THR A 42 14.84 -5.91 -27.43
N THR A 43 15.38 -6.65 -28.40
CA THR A 43 16.03 -7.96 -28.19
C THR A 43 17.54 -7.86 -28.00
N ILE A 44 18.12 -6.66 -28.07
CA ILE A 44 19.55 -6.37 -27.94
C ILE A 44 20.38 -7.15 -28.99
N ASP A 45 19.84 -7.36 -30.19
CA ASP A 45 20.54 -8.03 -31.30
C ASP A 45 21.51 -7.05 -31.99
N VAL A 46 22.67 -6.85 -31.37
CA VAL A 46 23.72 -5.91 -31.83
C VAL A 46 24.14 -6.16 -33.29
N PRO A 47 24.36 -7.39 -33.77
CA PRO A 47 24.61 -7.66 -35.19
C PRO A 47 23.52 -7.12 -36.11
N SER A 48 22.24 -7.40 -35.82
CA SER A 48 21.12 -6.92 -36.63
C SER A 48 20.98 -5.40 -36.57
N ILE A 49 21.13 -4.79 -35.39
CA ILE A 49 21.11 -3.33 -35.23
C ILE A 49 22.16 -2.67 -36.14
N LYS A 50 23.42 -3.14 -36.08
CA LYS A 50 24.51 -2.59 -36.91
C LYS A 50 24.22 -2.76 -38.41
N LYS A 51 23.68 -3.92 -38.81
CA LYS A 51 23.33 -4.21 -40.21
C LYS A 51 22.21 -3.29 -40.70
N LEU A 52 21.15 -3.12 -39.90
CA LEU A 52 20.00 -2.27 -40.23
C LEU A 52 20.40 -0.80 -40.35
N ILE A 53 21.18 -0.28 -39.39
CA ILE A 53 21.70 1.09 -39.44
C ILE A 53 22.59 1.28 -40.70
N LYS A 54 23.50 0.34 -40.97
CA LYS A 54 24.36 0.40 -42.18
C LYS A 54 23.55 0.41 -43.47
N ASN A 55 22.41 -0.26 -43.49
CA ASN A 55 21.52 -0.30 -44.65
C ASN A 55 20.58 0.92 -44.75
N GLY A 56 20.61 1.83 -43.78
CA GLY A 56 19.83 3.08 -43.80
C GLY A 56 18.48 2.99 -43.11
N ALA A 57 18.31 2.12 -42.11
CA ALA A 57 17.15 2.17 -41.22
C ALA A 57 17.11 3.53 -40.51
N ASP A 58 15.91 4.12 -40.41
CA ASP A 58 15.71 5.42 -39.77
C ASP A 58 15.82 5.29 -38.24
N VAL A 59 16.86 5.89 -37.67
CA VAL A 59 17.15 5.88 -36.23
C VAL A 59 16.27 6.81 -35.41
N ASN A 60 15.42 7.62 -36.05
CA ASN A 60 14.49 8.55 -35.42
C ASN A 60 13.03 8.13 -35.56
N LEU A 61 12.74 7.08 -36.33
CA LEU A 61 11.37 6.64 -36.58
C LEU A 61 10.74 6.06 -35.32
N LYS A 62 9.71 6.73 -34.83
CA LYS A 62 8.98 6.36 -33.61
C LYS A 62 8.14 5.11 -33.82
N GLU A 63 7.96 4.33 -32.76
CA GLU A 63 6.91 3.32 -32.69
C GLU A 63 5.54 3.94 -33.06
N GLN A 64 4.69 3.23 -33.80
CA GLN A 64 3.37 3.72 -34.21
C GLN A 64 2.28 3.48 -33.17
N SER A 65 2.36 2.37 -32.45
CA SER A 65 1.49 2.06 -31.31
C SER A 65 2.22 2.31 -29.99
N GLY A 66 1.53 2.15 -28.86
CA GLY A 66 2.18 2.29 -27.55
C GLY A 66 2.59 3.73 -27.23
N LEU A 67 3.81 3.90 -26.71
CA LEU A 67 4.31 5.19 -26.22
C LEU A 67 4.83 6.09 -27.35
N GLN A 68 5.01 5.55 -28.56
CA GLN A 68 5.71 6.22 -29.68
C GLN A 68 7.16 6.58 -29.36
N GLY A 69 7.87 5.68 -28.68
CA GLY A 69 9.28 5.85 -28.35
C GLY A 69 10.19 5.77 -29.59
N THR A 70 11.31 6.49 -29.57
CA THR A 70 12.35 6.42 -30.60
C THR A 70 13.32 5.26 -30.36
N PRO A 71 14.08 4.80 -31.37
CA PRO A 71 15.17 3.84 -31.19
C PRO A 71 16.13 4.22 -30.06
N LEU A 72 16.44 5.52 -29.89
CA LEU A 72 17.29 5.98 -28.80
C LEU A 72 16.62 5.78 -27.42
N MET A 73 15.33 6.10 -27.26
CA MET A 73 14.60 5.86 -26.00
C MET A 73 14.59 4.38 -25.61
N TYR A 74 14.27 3.48 -26.54
CA TYR A 74 14.34 2.03 -26.26
C TYR A 74 15.77 1.59 -25.95
N ALA A 75 16.78 2.13 -26.63
CA ALA A 75 18.17 1.83 -26.28
C ALA A 75 18.51 2.31 -24.86
N THR A 76 18.01 3.48 -24.44
CA THR A 76 18.24 3.95 -23.07
C THR A 76 17.64 3.01 -22.03
N SER A 77 16.44 2.46 -22.24
CA SER A 77 15.81 1.54 -21.28
C SER A 77 16.50 0.19 -21.15
N THR A 78 17.37 -0.18 -22.10
CA THR A 78 18.20 -1.40 -22.01
C THR A 78 19.42 -1.24 -21.11
N GLY A 79 19.78 0.00 -20.73
CA GLY A 79 21.04 0.27 -20.01
C GLY A 79 22.31 0.14 -20.87
N ASN A 80 22.20 -0.09 -22.18
CA ASN A 80 23.34 -0.29 -23.06
C ASN A 80 23.92 1.05 -23.59
N LEU A 81 24.91 1.61 -22.90
CA LEU A 81 25.59 2.84 -23.30
C LEU A 81 26.24 2.75 -24.69
N ALA A 82 26.79 1.59 -25.06
CA ALA A 82 27.44 1.41 -26.36
C ALA A 82 26.43 1.51 -27.51
N LEU A 83 25.22 0.97 -27.30
CA LEU A 83 24.10 1.09 -28.24
C LEU A 83 23.61 2.54 -28.35
N CYS A 84 23.46 3.24 -27.23
CA CYS A 84 23.09 4.66 -27.24
C CYS A 84 24.10 5.51 -28.03
N LYS A 85 25.41 5.25 -27.83
CA LYS A 85 26.51 5.89 -28.57
C LYS A 85 26.44 5.58 -30.07
N LEU A 86 26.12 4.34 -30.45
CA LEU A 86 25.98 3.92 -31.84
C LEU A 86 24.82 4.67 -32.52
N LEU A 87 23.65 4.73 -31.88
CA LEU A 87 22.47 5.41 -32.41
C LEU A 87 22.71 6.92 -32.56
N PHE A 88 23.29 7.56 -31.55
CA PHE A 88 23.64 8.98 -31.63
C PHE A 88 24.64 9.27 -32.76
N LYS A 89 25.71 8.45 -32.90
CA LYS A 89 26.66 8.56 -34.02
C LYS A 89 25.99 8.36 -35.38
N SER A 90 24.86 7.66 -35.42
CA SER A 90 24.08 7.38 -36.63
C SER A 90 22.99 8.41 -36.91
N GLY A 91 22.94 9.52 -36.16
CA GLY A 91 22.02 10.63 -36.40
C GLY A 91 20.73 10.60 -35.57
N ALA A 92 20.70 9.83 -34.48
CA ALA A 92 19.57 9.86 -33.56
C ALA A 92 19.46 11.25 -32.88
N ASP A 93 18.29 11.87 -32.99
CA ASP A 93 17.96 13.12 -32.32
C ASP A 93 17.70 12.86 -30.84
N ILE A 94 18.52 13.51 -30.02
CA ILE A 94 18.58 13.32 -28.58
C ILE A 94 17.37 13.90 -27.83
N ASN A 95 16.67 14.87 -28.45
CA ASN A 95 15.60 15.64 -27.83
C ASN A 95 14.21 15.31 -28.40
N LEU A 96 14.10 14.33 -29.31
CA LEU A 96 12.79 13.79 -29.66
C LEU A 96 12.08 13.26 -28.42
N THR A 97 10.76 13.40 -28.42
CA THR A 97 9.91 12.99 -27.29
C THR A 97 8.86 11.97 -27.69
N ASP A 98 8.43 11.16 -26.74
CA ASP A 98 7.32 10.23 -26.89
C ASP A 98 5.95 10.93 -26.72
N THR A 99 4.85 10.15 -26.63
CA THR A 99 3.48 10.66 -26.41
C THR A 99 3.24 11.36 -25.07
N ASN A 100 4.09 11.11 -24.07
CA ASN A 100 4.08 11.79 -22.78
C ASN A 100 5.01 13.01 -22.76
N LYS A 101 5.64 13.31 -23.91
CA LYS A 101 6.67 14.32 -24.06
C LYS A 101 7.96 13.96 -23.29
N ASP A 102 8.18 12.69 -22.97
CA ASP A 102 9.42 12.23 -22.34
C ASP A 102 10.51 12.06 -23.38
N SER A 103 11.70 12.57 -23.09
CA SER A 103 12.90 12.44 -23.92
C SER A 103 13.68 11.16 -23.60
N ALA A 104 14.73 10.85 -24.39
CA ALA A 104 15.68 9.81 -24.03
C ALA A 104 16.33 10.02 -22.64
N LEU A 105 16.47 11.27 -22.19
CA LEU A 105 16.98 11.57 -20.85
C LEU A 105 15.95 11.21 -19.76
N ASN A 106 14.66 11.48 -19.97
CA ASN A 106 13.60 11.04 -19.05
C ASN A 106 13.59 9.52 -18.90
N TRP A 107 13.68 8.78 -20.02
CA TRP A 107 13.74 7.32 -20.02
C TRP A 107 14.99 6.81 -19.30
N ALA A 108 16.18 7.31 -19.64
CA ALA A 108 17.42 6.94 -18.94
C ALA A 108 17.36 7.22 -17.43
N THR A 109 16.68 8.31 -17.05
CA THR A 109 16.48 8.70 -15.65
C THR A 109 15.52 7.76 -14.94
N TYR A 110 14.41 7.39 -15.58
CA TYR A 110 13.42 6.45 -15.05
C TYR A 110 14.02 5.07 -14.72
N TYR A 111 14.98 4.62 -15.52
CA TYR A 111 15.69 3.36 -15.27
C TYR A 111 16.98 3.53 -14.45
N GLY A 112 17.31 4.75 -14.02
CA GLY A 112 18.50 5.03 -13.20
C GLY A 112 19.84 4.78 -13.90
N HIS A 113 19.91 4.87 -15.23
CA HIS A 113 21.11 4.59 -16.00
C HIS A 113 22.08 5.77 -16.04
N VAL A 114 22.75 6.03 -14.91
CA VAL A 114 23.65 7.19 -14.67
C VAL A 114 24.67 7.43 -15.79
N GLN A 115 25.30 6.38 -16.31
CA GLN A 115 26.29 6.53 -17.39
C GLN A 115 25.65 7.02 -18.71
N ILE A 116 24.43 6.57 -18.99
CA ILE A 116 23.65 7.03 -20.16
C ILE A 116 23.19 8.47 -19.93
N MET A 117 22.68 8.80 -18.75
CA MET A 117 22.25 10.17 -18.42
C MET A 117 23.40 11.17 -18.61
N ASN A 118 24.58 10.89 -18.05
CA ASN A 118 25.78 11.71 -18.23
C ASN A 118 26.17 11.85 -19.70
N TYR A 119 26.12 10.75 -20.46
CA TYR A 119 26.38 10.78 -21.89
C TYR A 119 25.38 11.66 -22.63
N LEU A 120 24.07 11.51 -22.37
CA LEU A 120 23.03 12.28 -23.05
C LEU A 120 23.16 13.77 -22.77
N ILE A 121 23.37 14.17 -21.51
CA ILE A 121 23.58 15.59 -21.17
C ILE A 121 24.85 16.12 -21.84
N SER A 122 25.95 15.35 -21.88
CA SER A 122 27.17 15.71 -22.61
C SER A 122 26.98 15.90 -24.13
N LYS A 123 25.86 15.41 -24.67
CA LYS A 123 25.47 15.51 -26.08
C LYS A 123 24.34 16.52 -26.34
N GLY A 124 23.97 17.32 -25.34
CA GLY A 124 22.99 18.39 -25.49
C GLY A 124 21.55 17.96 -25.25
N ALA A 125 21.32 16.90 -24.48
CA ALA A 125 19.98 16.58 -24.00
C ALA A 125 19.44 17.75 -23.13
N ASP A 126 18.23 18.20 -23.43
CA ASP A 126 17.56 19.25 -22.66
C ASP A 126 17.04 18.70 -21.32
N TYR A 127 17.81 18.90 -20.27
CA TYR A 127 17.44 18.49 -18.91
C TYR A 127 16.39 19.39 -18.24
N THR A 128 15.96 20.47 -18.92
CA THR A 128 14.92 21.41 -18.46
C THR A 128 13.57 21.19 -19.15
N ALA A 129 13.52 20.36 -20.20
CA ALA A 129 12.29 20.02 -20.91
C ALA A 129 11.27 19.37 -19.97
N LYS A 130 10.02 19.84 -20.02
CA LYS A 130 8.92 19.31 -19.20
C LYS A 130 8.07 18.32 -19.99
N SER A 131 7.98 17.10 -19.48
CA SER A 131 7.03 16.08 -19.93
C SER A 131 5.75 16.09 -19.08
N LYS A 132 4.81 15.18 -19.36
CA LYS A 132 3.69 14.89 -18.44
C LYS A 132 4.19 14.38 -17.08
N HIS A 133 5.39 13.81 -17.06
CA HIS A 133 6.13 13.44 -15.87
C HIS A 133 7.20 14.50 -15.54
N GLY A 134 6.96 15.79 -15.78
CA GLY A 134 7.90 16.85 -15.39
C GLY A 134 9.26 16.77 -16.11
N THR A 135 10.26 17.43 -15.54
CA THR A 135 11.64 17.38 -16.03
C THR A 135 12.30 16.05 -15.70
N ALA A 136 13.43 15.74 -16.35
CA ALA A 136 14.23 14.58 -15.97
C ALA A 136 14.65 14.64 -14.48
N LEU A 137 14.90 15.84 -13.93
CA LEU A 137 15.14 16.00 -12.49
C LEU A 137 13.91 15.61 -11.66
N ASP A 138 12.71 16.02 -12.06
CA ASP A 138 11.47 15.64 -11.35
C ASP A 138 11.24 14.13 -11.38
N VAL A 139 11.66 13.43 -12.44
CA VAL A 139 11.64 11.96 -12.55
C VAL A 139 12.66 11.35 -11.59
N ALA A 140 13.91 11.83 -11.59
CA ALA A 140 14.98 11.36 -10.71
C ALA A 140 14.61 11.45 -9.23
N LEU A 141 13.99 12.58 -8.86
CA LEU A 141 13.55 12.86 -7.52
C LEU A 141 12.41 11.89 -7.12
N ARG A 142 11.42 11.63 -7.99
CA ARG A 142 10.20 10.86 -7.63
C ARG A 142 10.39 9.37 -7.50
N LEU A 143 11.29 8.76 -8.26
CA LEU A 143 11.39 7.30 -8.35
C LEU A 143 12.23 6.65 -7.26
N TRP A 144 12.57 7.42 -6.21
CA TRP A 144 13.30 6.93 -5.03
C TRP A 144 14.60 6.19 -5.42
N HIS A 145 15.21 6.55 -6.55
CA HIS A 145 16.44 5.91 -7.05
C HIS A 145 17.63 6.11 -6.10
N ASN A 146 18.74 5.43 -6.39
CA ASN A 146 20.02 5.69 -5.72
C ASN A 146 20.40 7.17 -5.90
N ASP A 147 20.97 7.78 -4.85
CA ASP A 147 21.40 9.19 -4.80
C ASP A 147 22.21 9.58 -6.06
N SER A 148 22.96 8.64 -6.64
CA SER A 148 23.73 8.81 -7.89
C SER A 148 22.94 9.29 -9.10
N VAL A 149 21.62 9.06 -9.17
CA VAL A 149 20.76 9.53 -10.27
C VAL A 149 20.52 11.04 -10.16
N ILE A 150 20.25 11.54 -8.94
CA ILE A 150 20.03 12.96 -8.69
C ILE A 150 21.35 13.75 -8.82
N GLU A 151 22.48 13.13 -8.42
CA GLU A 151 23.82 13.75 -8.53
C GLU A 151 24.15 14.21 -9.95
N VAL A 152 23.67 13.50 -10.99
CA VAL A 152 23.88 13.87 -12.39
C VAL A 152 23.42 15.29 -12.69
N PHE A 153 22.35 15.76 -12.03
CA PHE A 153 21.76 17.07 -12.32
C PHE A 153 22.45 18.22 -11.57
N ARG A 154 23.10 17.96 -10.42
CA ARG A 154 23.65 19.03 -9.56
C ARG A 154 24.54 20.05 -10.26
N PRO A 155 25.48 19.67 -11.14
CA PRO A 155 26.36 20.64 -11.79
C PRO A 155 25.60 21.65 -12.64
N TYR A 156 24.41 21.28 -13.12
CA TYR A 156 23.62 22.06 -14.06
C TYR A 156 22.63 23.01 -13.40
N TYR A 157 22.23 22.73 -12.15
CA TYR A 157 21.23 23.53 -11.43
C TYR A 157 21.85 24.60 -10.51
N THR A 158 23.07 25.11 -10.78
CA THR A 158 23.72 26.08 -9.87
C THR A 158 22.92 27.39 -9.71
N SER A 159 22.42 27.65 -8.50
CA SER A 159 21.63 28.85 -8.21
C SER A 159 22.52 30.00 -7.71
N LYS A 160 22.42 31.17 -8.34
CA LYS A 160 23.00 32.42 -7.82
C LYS A 160 22.21 33.02 -6.64
N LYS A 161 21.05 32.44 -6.27
CA LYS A 161 20.16 32.98 -5.21
C LYS A 161 20.75 32.83 -3.81
N HIS A 162 21.64 31.86 -3.60
CA HIS A 162 22.26 31.62 -2.31
C HIS A 162 23.34 32.65 -1.98
N ILE A 163 23.32 33.15 -0.75
CA ILE A 163 24.41 34.00 -0.24
C ILE A 163 25.72 33.19 -0.18
N LYS A 164 26.87 33.88 -0.19
CA LYS A 164 28.20 33.23 -0.27
C LYS A 164 28.41 32.18 0.84
N GLY A 165 27.90 32.43 2.04
CA GLY A 165 27.96 31.49 3.16
C GLY A 165 27.21 30.18 2.89
N GLU A 166 25.96 30.27 2.46
CA GLU A 166 25.12 29.12 2.09
C GLU A 166 25.74 28.26 0.98
N ARG A 167 26.23 28.90 -0.09
CA ARG A 167 26.88 28.18 -1.20
C ARG A 167 28.05 27.33 -0.73
N LYS A 168 28.84 27.85 0.21
CA LYS A 168 30.00 27.15 0.77
C LYS A 168 29.59 25.98 1.65
N LEU A 169 28.50 26.11 2.42
CA LEU A 169 27.96 24.99 3.20
C LEU A 169 27.39 23.90 2.28
N ILE A 170 26.66 24.26 1.23
CA ILE A 170 26.14 23.33 0.22
C ILE A 170 27.29 22.58 -0.49
N GLU A 171 28.40 23.26 -0.78
CA GLU A 171 29.60 22.63 -1.33
C GLU A 171 30.22 21.60 -0.37
N TYR A 172 30.23 21.87 0.95
CA TYR A 172 30.69 20.88 1.93
C TYR A 172 29.79 19.65 1.99
N VAL A 173 28.49 19.77 1.70
CA VAL A 173 27.58 18.61 1.59
C VAL A 173 28.01 17.70 0.45
N SER A 174 28.21 18.25 -0.76
CA SER A 174 28.57 17.45 -1.93
C SER A 174 29.95 16.79 -1.78
N GLN A 175 30.84 17.42 -1.02
CA GLN A 175 32.16 16.88 -0.67
C GLN A 175 32.15 15.95 0.56
N ARG A 176 30.98 15.70 1.17
CA ARG A 176 30.81 14.92 2.41
C ARG A 176 31.66 15.44 3.59
N GLN A 177 31.94 16.73 3.62
CA GLN A 177 32.73 17.41 4.67
C GLN A 177 31.81 17.96 5.77
N PHE A 178 30.98 17.10 6.35
CA PHE A 178 29.91 17.49 7.28
C PHE A 178 30.42 18.18 8.56
N ASP A 179 31.59 17.82 9.09
CA ASP A 179 32.18 18.50 10.26
C ASP A 179 32.52 19.97 9.96
N LYS A 180 32.88 20.30 8.72
CA LYS A 180 33.10 21.69 8.32
C LYS A 180 31.80 22.50 8.29
N ILE A 181 30.67 21.85 8.04
CA ILE A 181 29.36 22.51 8.04
C ILE A 181 29.06 23.04 9.45
N ILE A 182 29.23 22.20 10.47
CA ILE A 182 29.02 22.57 11.87
C ILE A 182 29.96 23.74 12.25
N ASN A 183 31.26 23.61 11.95
CA ASN A 183 32.26 24.61 12.34
C ASN A 183 32.19 25.94 11.57
N LYS A 184 31.52 25.97 10.41
CA LYS A 184 31.37 27.17 9.58
C LYS A 184 29.96 27.73 9.56
N TRP A 185 29.05 27.12 10.31
CA TRP A 185 27.69 27.63 10.48
C TRP A 185 27.74 29.00 11.16
N ASN A 186 26.90 29.93 10.71
CA ASN A 186 26.72 31.22 11.36
C ASN A 186 25.21 31.50 11.53
N THR A 187 24.86 32.36 12.48
CA THR A 187 23.46 32.59 12.91
C THR A 187 22.57 33.22 11.85
N THR A 188 23.12 33.66 10.72
CA THR A 188 22.33 34.23 9.61
C THR A 188 21.81 33.19 8.62
N ILE A 189 22.31 31.94 8.70
CA ILE A 189 21.90 30.86 7.79
C ILE A 189 20.77 30.07 8.43
N SER A 190 19.68 29.91 7.69
CA SER A 190 18.54 29.08 8.11
C SER A 190 18.95 27.62 8.25
N PHE A 191 18.50 26.95 9.32
CA PHE A 191 18.69 25.52 9.54
C PHE A 191 17.89 24.65 8.56
N ASP A 192 16.92 25.24 7.85
CA ASP A 192 16.20 24.65 6.73
C ASP A 192 16.87 24.94 5.38
N LEU A 193 18.17 25.24 5.38
CA LEU A 193 18.95 25.46 4.16
C LEU A 193 18.73 24.30 3.18
N LYS A 194 18.31 24.64 1.97
CA LYS A 194 18.16 23.73 0.85
C LYS A 194 19.32 23.93 -0.12
N ASP A 195 19.74 22.86 -0.77
CA ASP A 195 20.66 22.96 -1.88
C ASP A 195 19.99 23.51 -3.15
N ASN A 196 20.73 23.55 -4.25
CA ASN A 196 20.22 24.04 -5.52
C ASN A 196 19.12 23.17 -6.15
N LEU A 197 18.96 21.92 -5.73
CA LEU A 197 17.90 21.02 -6.16
C LEU A 197 16.67 21.14 -5.25
N GLY A 198 16.73 21.96 -4.20
CA GLY A 198 15.66 22.12 -3.22
C GLY A 198 15.68 21.04 -2.12
N ILE A 199 16.73 20.23 -2.02
CA ILE A 199 16.85 19.18 -1.01
C ILE A 199 17.34 19.81 0.30
N PRO A 200 16.61 19.63 1.43
CA PRO A 200 17.01 20.15 2.73
C PRO A 200 18.32 19.56 3.23
N LEU A 201 19.13 20.36 3.93
CA LEU A 201 20.38 19.90 4.52
C LEU A 201 20.17 18.78 5.54
N LEU A 202 19.10 18.86 6.34
CA LEU A 202 18.71 17.81 7.28
C LEU A 202 18.55 16.46 6.57
N GLN A 203 18.02 16.48 5.34
CA GLN A 203 17.83 15.28 4.55
C GLN A 203 19.16 14.60 4.18
N TYR A 204 20.20 15.37 3.85
CA TYR A 204 21.54 14.83 3.57
C TYR A 204 22.20 14.22 4.80
N ALA A 205 22.09 14.90 5.94
CA ALA A 205 22.64 14.42 7.20
C ALA A 205 22.04 13.05 7.55
N VAL A 206 20.71 12.94 7.44
CA VAL A 206 19.96 11.70 7.68
C VAL A 206 20.30 10.60 6.66
N GLN A 207 20.29 10.91 5.37
CA GLN A 207 20.63 9.95 4.30
C GLN A 207 22.07 9.44 4.37
N SER A 208 22.99 10.26 4.88
CA SER A 208 24.41 9.89 5.04
C SER A 208 24.72 9.27 6.39
N ASN A 209 23.70 9.03 7.23
CA ASN A 209 23.83 8.58 8.61
C ASN A 209 24.75 9.47 9.47
N HIS A 210 24.81 10.78 9.20
CA HIS A 210 25.71 11.71 9.88
C HIS A 210 25.07 12.29 11.15
N LYS A 211 25.02 11.45 12.21
CA LYS A 211 24.37 11.73 13.50
C LYS A 211 24.69 13.11 14.09
N LYS A 212 25.97 13.49 14.13
CA LYS A 212 26.41 14.80 14.68
C LYS A 212 25.79 16.00 13.95
N LEU A 213 25.67 15.91 12.63
CA LEU A 213 25.09 17.01 11.83
C LEU A 213 23.57 17.01 11.97
N THR A 214 22.94 15.84 11.94
CA THR A 214 21.49 15.73 12.18
C THR A 214 21.13 16.37 13.53
N GLN A 215 21.83 15.99 14.60
CA GLN A 215 21.56 16.50 15.94
C GLN A 215 21.87 18.00 16.05
N PHE A 216 22.95 18.48 15.42
CA PHE A 216 23.23 19.91 15.33
C PHE A 216 22.08 20.68 14.64
N LEU A 217 21.57 20.19 13.52
CA LEU A 217 20.49 20.86 12.79
C LEU A 217 19.19 20.88 13.59
N ILE A 218 18.79 19.73 14.15
CA ILE A 218 17.54 19.59 14.92
C ILE A 218 17.57 20.46 16.18
N THR A 219 18.63 20.37 16.99
CA THR A 219 18.73 21.15 18.24
C THR A 219 18.74 22.66 18.01
N ASN A 220 19.11 23.11 16.80
CA ASN A 220 19.09 24.53 16.43
C ASN A 220 17.85 24.94 15.61
N GLY A 221 16.80 24.11 15.59
CA GLY A 221 15.49 24.49 15.03
C GLY A 221 15.30 24.21 13.55
N ALA A 222 16.04 23.25 12.97
CA ALA A 222 15.64 22.70 11.67
C ALA A 222 14.23 22.09 11.77
N THR A 223 13.39 22.33 10.76
CA THR A 223 12.07 21.73 10.64
C THR A 223 12.22 20.22 10.48
N ILE A 224 11.85 19.46 11.51
CA ILE A 224 12.08 18.01 11.56
C ILE A 224 11.35 17.23 10.45
N ASP A 225 10.16 17.71 10.09
CA ASP A 225 9.25 17.14 9.09
C ASP A 225 9.38 17.83 7.73
N ILE A 226 10.53 18.45 7.45
CA ILE A 226 10.74 19.19 6.22
C ILE A 226 10.62 18.30 4.98
N LEU A 227 9.77 18.70 4.04
CA LEU A 227 9.59 17.96 2.79
C LEU A 227 10.67 18.32 1.78
N ASN A 228 11.28 17.30 1.19
CA ASN A 228 12.10 17.45 0.00
C ASN A 228 11.20 17.72 -1.25
N PRO A 229 11.78 17.98 -2.45
CA PRO A 229 10.99 18.27 -3.65
C PRO A 229 10.03 17.16 -4.11
N VAL A 230 10.14 15.95 -3.55
CA VAL A 230 9.23 14.83 -3.84
C VAL A 230 8.29 14.49 -2.71
N GLY A 231 8.22 15.38 -1.71
CA GLY A 231 7.25 15.22 -0.65
C GLY A 231 7.63 14.18 0.42
N GLN A 232 8.91 13.83 0.53
CA GLN A 232 9.38 12.91 1.56
C GLN A 232 9.99 13.66 2.75
N THR A 233 9.77 13.11 3.94
CA THR A 233 10.35 13.56 5.20
C THR A 233 11.73 12.94 5.45
N PRO A 234 12.54 13.53 6.36
CA PRO A 234 13.78 12.91 6.81
C PRO A 234 13.55 11.52 7.41
N LEU A 235 12.48 11.33 8.18
CA LEU A 235 12.12 10.06 8.81
C LEU A 235 11.84 8.96 7.77
N ALA A 236 11.14 9.27 6.68
CA ALA A 236 10.89 8.30 5.61
C ALA A 236 12.18 7.83 4.93
N TRP A 237 13.15 8.73 4.75
CA TRP A 237 14.46 8.37 4.20
C TRP A 237 15.33 7.56 5.16
N ALA A 238 15.33 7.91 6.45
CA ALA A 238 16.02 7.12 7.47
C ALA A 238 15.53 5.66 7.46
N ALA A 239 14.20 5.50 7.43
CA ALA A 239 13.55 4.20 7.36
C ALA A 239 13.91 3.43 6.08
N ARG A 240 13.86 4.10 4.91
CA ARG A 240 14.23 3.47 3.63
C ARG A 240 15.69 3.03 3.57
N LYS A 241 16.61 3.79 4.17
CA LYS A 241 18.05 3.46 4.17
C LYS A 241 18.40 2.38 5.22
N GLY A 242 17.50 2.08 6.16
CA GLY A 242 17.77 1.14 7.25
C GLY A 242 18.62 1.75 8.36
N HIS A 243 18.55 3.06 8.56
CA HIS A 243 19.34 3.75 9.58
C HIS A 243 18.58 3.78 10.91
N LEU A 244 18.55 2.66 11.63
CA LEU A 244 17.77 2.50 12.87
C LEU A 244 18.03 3.63 13.88
N GLU A 245 19.29 3.89 14.23
CA GLU A 245 19.65 4.98 15.17
C GLU A 245 19.17 6.37 14.70
N MET A 246 19.08 6.58 13.39
CA MET A 246 18.60 7.85 12.84
C MET A 246 17.08 7.95 12.90
N VAL A 247 16.37 6.82 12.73
CA VAL A 247 14.92 6.73 12.95
C VAL A 247 14.60 7.03 14.42
N GLU A 248 15.33 6.40 15.35
CA GLU A 248 15.20 6.66 16.80
C GLU A 248 15.40 8.15 17.11
N LEU A 249 16.52 8.73 16.67
CA LEU A 249 16.84 10.15 16.91
C LEU A 249 15.74 11.09 16.38
N LEU A 250 15.20 10.83 15.19
CA LEU A 250 14.14 11.66 14.60
C LEU A 250 12.82 11.53 15.37
N LEU A 251 12.44 10.31 15.78
CA LEU A 251 11.23 10.09 16.57
C LEU A 251 11.33 10.73 17.96
N GLU A 252 12.48 10.58 18.63
CA GLU A 252 12.76 11.23 19.93
C GLU A 252 12.70 12.76 19.84
N ALA A 253 13.10 13.33 18.70
CA ALA A 253 13.01 14.75 18.43
C ALA A 253 11.62 15.22 17.96
N GLY A 254 10.63 14.32 17.91
CA GLY A 254 9.23 14.64 17.63
C GLY A 254 8.82 14.61 16.16
N ALA A 255 9.53 13.86 15.30
CA ALA A 255 9.10 13.66 13.91
C ALA A 255 7.75 12.92 13.88
N ASP A 256 6.81 13.40 13.06
CA ASP A 256 5.52 12.74 12.89
C ASP A 256 5.67 11.50 11.98
N PRO A 257 5.44 10.26 12.49
CA PRO A 257 5.60 9.04 11.71
C PRO A 257 4.55 8.87 10.61
N ASN A 258 3.57 9.76 10.51
CA ASN A 258 2.53 9.79 9.48
C ASN A 258 2.65 10.98 8.53
N LYS A 259 3.63 11.86 8.74
CA LYS A 259 3.80 13.04 7.89
C LYS A 259 4.17 12.64 6.47
N THR A 260 3.42 13.17 5.51
CA THR A 260 3.63 12.99 4.08
C THR A 260 3.23 14.25 3.30
N ASP A 261 3.48 14.26 2.00
CA ASP A 261 2.96 15.27 1.08
C ASP A 261 1.52 14.98 0.64
N SER A 262 0.94 15.88 -0.16
CA SER A 262 -0.40 15.67 -0.71
C SER A 262 -0.42 14.87 -2.01
N THR A 263 0.72 14.68 -2.68
CA THR A 263 0.78 14.10 -4.03
C THR A 263 0.89 12.58 -4.00
N PHE A 264 1.84 12.06 -3.22
CA PHE A 264 2.12 10.63 -3.18
C PHE A 264 1.68 9.99 -1.87
N GLN A 265 1.75 10.73 -0.76
CA GLN A 265 1.40 10.26 0.58
C GLN A 265 2.19 9.01 0.99
N LEU A 266 3.50 8.96 0.72
CA LEU A 266 4.35 7.83 1.06
C LEU A 266 4.90 7.98 2.49
N THR A 267 4.44 7.15 3.42
CA THR A 267 4.81 7.22 4.85
C THR A 267 6.16 6.59 5.16
N PRO A 268 6.79 6.94 6.30
CA PRO A 268 7.93 6.21 6.83
C PRO A 268 7.72 4.70 6.95
N LEU A 269 6.51 4.24 7.29
CA LEU A 269 6.19 2.81 7.38
C LEU A 269 6.22 2.13 6.01
N ILE A 270 5.72 2.79 4.95
CA ILE A 270 5.88 2.31 3.56
C ILE A 270 7.36 2.26 3.19
N ALA A 271 8.14 3.27 3.58
CA ALA A 271 9.57 3.30 3.32
C ALA A 271 10.33 2.14 4.01
N ALA A 272 9.98 1.84 5.27
CA ALA A 272 10.49 0.68 6.01
C ALA A 272 10.07 -0.65 5.37
N ALA A 273 8.84 -0.74 4.87
CA ALA A 273 8.33 -1.91 4.17
C ALA A 273 9.08 -2.22 2.87
N ILE A 274 9.45 -1.17 2.11
CA ILE A 274 10.27 -1.32 0.91
C ILE A 274 11.70 -1.76 1.27
N LYS A 275 12.24 -1.26 2.38
CA LYS A 275 13.55 -1.68 2.89
C LYS A 275 13.55 -3.10 3.47
N GLY A 276 12.43 -3.53 4.05
CA GLY A 276 12.27 -4.82 4.72
C GLY A 276 12.82 -4.86 6.15
N ASP A 277 13.09 -3.71 6.76
CA ASP A 277 13.69 -3.63 8.10
C ASP A 277 12.62 -3.73 9.20
N THR A 278 12.46 -4.93 9.76
CA THR A 278 11.41 -5.20 10.76
C THR A 278 11.61 -4.44 12.07
N GLU A 279 12.84 -4.06 12.42
CA GLU A 279 13.11 -3.31 13.66
C GLU A 279 12.61 -1.88 13.52
N ILE A 280 12.93 -1.24 12.39
CA ILE A 280 12.38 0.08 12.04
C ILE A 280 10.86 0.01 11.92
N GLY A 281 10.31 -1.02 11.28
CA GLY A 281 8.85 -1.20 11.16
C GLY A 281 8.15 -1.24 12.52
N LYS A 282 8.69 -2.03 13.46
CA LYS A 282 8.17 -2.10 14.85
C LYS A 282 8.30 -0.76 15.57
N LEU A 283 9.45 -0.11 15.45
CA LEU A 283 9.71 1.18 16.11
C LEU A 283 8.73 2.26 15.62
N LEU A 284 8.46 2.33 14.32
CA LEU A 284 7.48 3.25 13.74
C LEU A 284 6.06 2.96 14.26
N LEU A 285 5.65 1.69 14.31
CA LEU A 285 4.33 1.29 14.83
C LEU A 285 4.17 1.60 16.32
N GLN A 286 5.22 1.39 17.12
CA GLN A 286 5.25 1.77 18.54
C GLN A 286 5.10 3.28 18.74
N ASN A 287 5.49 4.09 17.74
CA ASN A 287 5.33 5.54 17.73
C ASN A 287 4.05 6.00 17.00
N ASN A 288 3.05 5.12 16.85
CA ASN A 288 1.74 5.42 16.25
C ASN A 288 1.77 5.67 14.73
N ALA A 289 2.67 5.05 13.99
CA ALA A 289 2.53 4.97 12.53
C ALA A 289 1.23 4.26 12.14
N ASN A 290 0.48 4.83 11.20
CA ASN A 290 -0.78 4.30 10.73
C ASN A 290 -0.56 3.08 9.82
N LEU A 291 -0.81 1.89 10.37
CA LEU A 291 -0.69 0.62 9.68
C LEU A 291 -1.56 0.52 8.42
N ALA A 292 -2.72 1.19 8.42
CA ALA A 292 -3.71 1.13 7.34
C ALA A 292 -3.59 2.26 6.32
N HIS A 293 -2.59 3.15 6.46
CA HIS A 293 -2.36 4.25 5.51
C HIS A 293 -2.13 3.72 4.09
N ARG A 294 -2.68 4.43 3.10
CA ARG A 294 -2.59 4.09 1.67
C ARG A 294 -1.95 5.23 0.88
N ASP A 295 -1.02 4.90 -0.01
CA ASP A 295 -0.48 5.88 -0.95
C ASP A 295 -1.50 6.23 -2.04
N VAL A 296 -1.36 7.42 -2.63
CA VAL A 296 -2.32 7.95 -3.61
C VAL A 296 -2.27 7.22 -4.95
N ILE A 297 -1.09 6.76 -5.36
CA ILE A 297 -0.86 6.27 -6.72
C ILE A 297 -1.39 4.85 -6.89
N ASN A 298 -1.14 4.01 -5.89
CA ASN A 298 -1.41 2.58 -5.95
C ASN A 298 -2.57 2.16 -5.05
N ASN A 299 -3.11 3.09 -4.27
CA ASN A 299 -4.03 2.80 -3.17
C ASN A 299 -3.45 1.74 -2.20
N ALA A 300 -2.12 1.64 -2.10
CA ALA A 300 -1.44 0.51 -1.49
C ALA A 300 -0.94 0.85 -0.07
N THR A 301 -1.07 -0.13 0.83
CA THR A 301 -0.55 -0.05 2.21
C THR A 301 0.89 -0.53 2.28
N ALA A 302 1.56 -0.29 3.41
CA ALA A 302 2.90 -0.84 3.68
C ALA A 302 2.99 -2.37 3.47
N LEU A 303 1.89 -3.11 3.70
CA LEU A 303 1.87 -4.55 3.48
C LEU A 303 2.01 -4.92 2.00
N HIS A 304 1.32 -4.21 1.11
CA HIS A 304 1.43 -4.44 -0.34
C HIS A 304 2.86 -4.21 -0.82
N TRP A 305 3.47 -3.09 -0.39
CA TRP A 305 4.85 -2.75 -0.71
C TRP A 305 5.84 -3.81 -0.17
N ALA A 306 5.66 -4.30 1.06
CA ALA A 306 6.49 -5.37 1.60
C ALA A 306 6.44 -6.65 0.74
N VAL A 307 5.25 -7.03 0.25
CA VAL A 307 5.11 -8.22 -0.60
C VAL A 307 5.71 -8.01 -1.99
N SER A 308 5.46 -6.84 -2.62
CA SER A 308 6.05 -6.49 -3.92
C SER A 308 7.57 -6.46 -3.91
N GLU A 309 8.17 -6.01 -2.81
CA GLU A 309 9.62 -5.98 -2.60
C GLU A 309 10.19 -7.28 -2.03
N LYS A 310 9.36 -8.34 -1.89
CA LYS A 310 9.73 -9.67 -1.39
C LYS A 310 10.27 -9.67 0.06
N ASN A 311 9.88 -8.69 0.85
CA ASN A 311 10.24 -8.57 2.26
C ASN A 311 9.29 -9.40 3.14
N THR A 312 9.38 -10.73 3.02
CA THR A 312 8.48 -11.70 3.67
C THR A 312 8.35 -11.50 5.18
N GLU A 313 9.46 -11.33 5.89
CA GLU A 313 9.44 -11.18 7.35
C GLU A 313 8.80 -9.85 7.79
N PHE A 314 8.96 -8.79 7.00
CA PHE A 314 8.27 -7.52 7.23
C PHE A 314 6.76 -7.66 7.00
N ALA A 315 6.35 -8.37 5.93
CA ALA A 315 4.95 -8.64 5.67
C ALA A 315 4.30 -9.44 6.81
N LYS A 316 4.96 -10.52 7.29
CA LYS A 316 4.51 -11.29 8.46
C LYS A 316 4.40 -10.41 9.70
N MET A 317 5.39 -9.55 9.96
CA MET A 317 5.37 -8.60 11.07
C MET A 317 4.15 -7.66 10.99
N LEU A 318 3.83 -7.09 9.82
CA LEU A 318 2.67 -6.22 9.66
C LEU A 318 1.35 -6.97 9.91
N VAL A 319 1.23 -8.20 9.44
CA VAL A 319 0.02 -9.01 9.68
C VAL A 319 -0.13 -9.38 11.16
N HIS A 320 0.96 -9.69 11.86
CA HIS A 320 0.93 -9.84 13.31
C HIS A 320 0.49 -8.58 14.05
N GLN A 321 0.76 -7.39 13.48
CA GLN A 321 0.30 -6.10 13.99
C GLN A 321 -1.12 -5.74 13.56
N GLY A 322 -1.83 -6.64 12.87
CA GLY A 322 -3.24 -6.48 12.49
C GLY A 322 -3.47 -5.98 11.06
N ALA A 323 -2.44 -5.97 10.19
CA ALA A 323 -2.63 -5.60 8.80
C ALA A 323 -3.53 -6.63 8.08
N ASP A 324 -4.53 -6.13 7.37
CA ASP A 324 -5.41 -6.97 6.56
C ASP A 324 -4.73 -7.30 5.22
N TYR A 325 -4.41 -8.59 5.03
CA TYR A 325 -3.78 -9.12 3.82
C TYR A 325 -4.76 -9.45 2.70
N HIS A 326 -6.08 -9.30 2.91
CA HIS A 326 -7.12 -9.46 1.89
C HIS A 326 -7.63 -8.12 1.33
N ASN A 327 -7.25 -7.01 1.97
CA ASN A 327 -7.53 -5.68 1.45
C ASN A 327 -6.88 -5.50 0.08
N LYS A 328 -7.67 -5.10 -0.92
CA LYS A 328 -7.17 -4.90 -2.28
C LYS A 328 -6.57 -3.51 -2.48
N ALA A 329 -5.60 -3.45 -3.38
CA ALA A 329 -4.93 -2.27 -3.90
C ALA A 329 -4.39 -2.61 -5.30
N LEU A 330 -3.67 -1.67 -5.92
CA LEU A 330 -2.97 -1.82 -7.22
C LEU A 330 -3.89 -2.16 -8.40
N GLN A 331 -3.64 -1.53 -9.55
CA GLN A 331 -4.37 -1.82 -10.79
C GLN A 331 -5.90 -1.86 -10.58
N ASP A 332 -6.49 -0.73 -10.21
CA ASP A 332 -7.93 -0.59 -9.93
C ASP A 332 -8.42 -1.54 -8.81
N ASP A 333 -7.68 -1.61 -7.70
CA ASP A 333 -7.98 -2.44 -6.54
C ASP A 333 -8.16 -3.93 -6.88
N THR A 334 -7.28 -4.44 -7.76
CA THR A 334 -7.33 -5.84 -8.19
C THR A 334 -6.64 -6.77 -7.20
N TYR A 335 -5.51 -6.35 -6.61
CA TYR A 335 -4.60 -7.24 -5.89
C TYR A 335 -4.55 -6.95 -4.39
N SER A 336 -4.86 -7.95 -3.58
CA SER A 336 -4.51 -7.96 -2.16
C SER A 336 -3.06 -8.42 -1.94
N ALA A 337 -2.55 -8.27 -0.71
CA ALA A 337 -1.26 -8.85 -0.34
C ALA A 337 -1.23 -10.37 -0.50
N TYR A 338 -2.37 -11.06 -0.30
CA TYR A 338 -2.52 -12.48 -0.58
C TYR A 338 -2.38 -12.78 -2.09
N ASP A 339 -3.05 -12.01 -2.94
CA ASP A 339 -2.98 -12.17 -4.40
C ASP A 339 -1.56 -11.91 -4.93
N LEU A 340 -0.88 -10.88 -4.39
CA LEU A 340 0.52 -10.61 -4.70
C LEU A 340 1.43 -11.76 -4.28
N ALA A 341 1.23 -12.34 -3.09
CA ALA A 341 2.00 -13.49 -2.63
C ALA A 341 1.83 -14.70 -3.56
N GLN A 342 0.63 -14.91 -4.12
CA GLN A 342 0.40 -15.93 -5.15
C GLN A 342 1.12 -15.60 -6.46
N TYR A 343 0.97 -14.37 -6.95
CA TYR A 343 1.58 -13.91 -8.20
C TYR A 343 3.11 -14.07 -8.17
N TYR A 344 3.75 -13.69 -7.06
CA TYR A 344 5.19 -13.84 -6.86
C TYR A 344 5.61 -15.23 -6.41
N LYS A 345 4.67 -16.17 -6.21
CA LYS A 345 4.92 -17.55 -5.75
C LYS A 345 5.69 -17.61 -4.42
N ASN A 346 5.35 -16.72 -3.49
CA ASN A 346 5.95 -16.66 -2.16
C ASN A 346 5.30 -17.71 -1.23
N ASN A 347 5.76 -18.97 -1.34
CA ASN A 347 5.17 -20.10 -0.61
C ASN A 347 5.22 -19.95 0.92
N ASP A 348 6.25 -19.29 1.45
CA ASP A 348 6.40 -19.05 2.89
C ASP A 348 5.32 -18.06 3.39
N LEU A 349 5.12 -16.96 2.67
CA LEU A 349 4.06 -16.01 3.04
C LEU A 349 2.65 -16.59 2.83
N LEU A 350 2.46 -17.39 1.77
CA LEU A 350 1.19 -18.07 1.52
C LEU A 350 0.87 -19.12 2.58
N SER A 351 1.85 -19.91 3.03
CA SER A 351 1.63 -20.89 4.10
C SER A 351 1.22 -20.19 5.40
N PHE A 352 1.86 -19.06 5.72
CA PHE A 352 1.51 -18.21 6.85
C PHE A 352 0.10 -17.61 6.74
N PHE A 353 -0.27 -17.02 5.60
CA PHE A 353 -1.64 -16.51 5.42
C PHE A 353 -2.69 -17.61 5.49
N ASN A 354 -2.42 -18.76 4.88
CA ASN A 354 -3.31 -19.91 4.92
C ASN A 354 -3.43 -20.48 6.34
N SER A 355 -2.37 -20.49 7.15
CA SER A 355 -2.46 -20.92 8.55
C SER A 355 -3.34 -19.97 9.34
N LEU A 356 -3.20 -18.65 9.17
CA LEU A 356 -4.07 -17.64 9.82
C LEU A 356 -5.52 -17.74 9.35
N ASP A 357 -5.77 -17.93 8.05
CA ASP A 357 -7.12 -18.14 7.53
C ASP A 357 -7.72 -19.45 8.05
N ASN A 358 -6.92 -20.51 8.18
CA ASN A 358 -7.34 -21.77 8.76
C ASN A 358 -7.61 -21.62 10.25
N GLU A 359 -6.81 -20.88 11.02
CA GLU A 359 -7.08 -20.56 12.43
C GLU A 359 -8.36 -19.73 12.58
N LYS A 360 -8.61 -18.76 11.69
CA LYS A 360 -9.87 -18.01 11.65
C LYS A 360 -11.08 -18.90 11.30
N LYS A 361 -10.92 -19.84 10.36
CA LYS A 361 -11.96 -20.84 10.02
C LYS A 361 -12.15 -21.88 11.12
N GLN A 362 -11.07 -22.25 11.79
CA GLN A 362 -11.03 -23.09 12.99
C GLN A 362 -11.32 -22.28 14.26
N SER A 363 -11.78 -21.02 14.15
CA SER A 363 -12.11 -20.20 15.31
C SER A 363 -13.30 -20.82 16.05
N ASP A 364 -12.96 -21.77 16.91
CA ASP A 364 -13.71 -22.37 18.00
C ASP A 364 -15.22 -22.59 17.80
N LEU A 365 -15.77 -22.68 16.58
CA LEU A 365 -17.20 -22.85 16.37
C LEU A 365 -17.63 -24.20 16.96
N ILE A 366 -18.18 -24.13 18.16
CA ILE A 366 -18.71 -25.27 18.91
C ILE A 366 -19.95 -25.81 18.16
N GLY A 367 -20.72 -24.91 17.54
CA GLY A 367 -21.80 -25.27 16.63
C GLY A 367 -22.68 -24.10 16.22
N SER A 368 -23.64 -24.41 15.35
CA SER A 368 -24.76 -23.54 14.99
C SER A 368 -26.06 -24.25 15.36
N TRP A 369 -26.98 -23.54 16.02
CA TRP A 369 -28.29 -24.05 16.32
C TRP A 369 -29.39 -23.04 15.95
N LYS A 370 -30.52 -23.54 15.43
CA LYS A 370 -31.74 -22.75 15.24
C LYS A 370 -32.59 -22.79 16.49
N VAL A 371 -33.22 -21.68 16.86
CA VAL A 371 -34.27 -21.70 17.90
C VAL A 371 -35.42 -22.55 17.38
N LYS A 372 -35.95 -23.45 18.21
CA LYS A 372 -37.14 -24.25 17.88
C LYS A 372 -38.30 -23.97 18.81
N GLU A 373 -38.01 -23.81 20.09
CA GLU A 373 -39.04 -23.58 21.09
C GLU A 373 -38.62 -22.53 22.09
N ILE A 374 -39.59 -21.76 22.57
CA ILE A 374 -39.42 -20.84 23.70
C ILE A 374 -40.50 -21.18 24.72
N HIS A 375 -40.10 -21.42 25.97
CA HIS A 375 -40.99 -21.75 27.07
C HIS A 375 -40.89 -20.67 28.15
N TYR A 376 -42.02 -20.13 28.56
CA TYR A 376 -42.15 -19.40 29.82
C TYR A 376 -42.71 -20.37 30.87
N LEU A 377 -41.89 -20.65 31.88
CA LEU A 377 -42.17 -21.63 32.93
C LEU A 377 -42.59 -20.87 34.19
N TYR A 378 -43.89 -20.90 34.52
CA TYR A 378 -44.46 -20.40 35.77
C TYR A 378 -44.60 -21.56 36.78
N PRO A 379 -44.87 -21.28 38.08
CA PRO A 379 -44.97 -22.34 39.08
C PRO A 379 -46.14 -23.30 38.84
N ASP A 380 -47.22 -22.80 38.23
CA ASP A 380 -48.49 -23.49 38.00
C ASP A 380 -48.78 -23.74 36.50
N THR A 381 -48.18 -22.95 35.60
CA THR A 381 -48.48 -22.98 34.16
C THR A 381 -47.22 -22.95 33.30
N ILE A 382 -47.27 -23.55 32.11
CA ILE A 382 -46.20 -23.45 31.12
C ILE A 382 -46.76 -22.94 29.80
N TYR A 383 -46.28 -21.80 29.33
CA TYR A 383 -46.57 -21.28 28.00
C TYR A 383 -45.46 -21.68 27.05
N ARG A 384 -45.81 -22.25 25.89
CA ARG A 384 -44.84 -22.72 24.89
C ARG A 384 -45.18 -22.16 23.53
N GLN A 385 -44.14 -21.78 22.80
CA GLN A 385 -44.20 -21.50 21.38
C GLN A 385 -43.21 -22.40 20.65
N THR A 386 -43.69 -23.12 19.64
CA THR A 386 -42.92 -24.13 18.87
C THR A 386 -42.80 -23.73 17.40
N ASP A 387 -42.00 -24.47 16.63
CA ASP A 387 -41.75 -24.28 15.19
C ASP A 387 -41.38 -22.86 14.81
N LEU A 388 -40.61 -22.24 15.68
CA LEU A 388 -40.06 -20.92 15.47
C LEU A 388 -39.00 -21.00 14.35
N GLU A 389 -39.20 -20.31 13.22
CA GLU A 389 -38.11 -20.06 12.26
C GLU A 389 -37.21 -18.92 12.74
N TYR A 390 -36.84 -18.96 14.02
CA TYR A 390 -36.15 -17.89 14.71
C TYR A 390 -34.64 -18.11 14.70
N GLY A 391 -33.95 -17.33 13.88
CA GLY A 391 -32.53 -17.05 14.05
C GLY A 391 -31.55 -18.19 13.99
N ARG A 392 -30.26 -17.83 14.08
CA ARG A 392 -29.18 -18.80 14.29
C ARG A 392 -28.32 -18.37 15.45
N PHE A 393 -28.15 -19.25 16.43
CA PHE A 393 -27.24 -19.10 17.55
C PHE A 393 -25.91 -19.79 17.20
N LEU A 394 -24.88 -18.99 16.94
CA LEU A 394 -23.51 -19.44 16.71
C LEU A 394 -22.77 -19.37 18.04
N LEU A 395 -22.20 -20.49 18.49
CA LEU A 395 -21.42 -20.55 19.72
C LEU A 395 -19.97 -20.87 19.40
N THR A 396 -19.06 -20.06 19.92
CA THR A 396 -17.62 -20.33 19.94
C THR A 396 -17.13 -20.52 21.37
N LYS A 397 -15.86 -20.85 21.61
CA LYS A 397 -15.29 -21.07 22.96
C LYS A 397 -15.51 -19.94 23.96
N ASN A 398 -15.59 -18.68 23.50
CA ASN A 398 -15.74 -17.50 24.37
C ASN A 398 -16.67 -16.40 23.81
N LYS A 399 -17.26 -16.60 22.64
CA LYS A 399 -18.21 -15.67 22.01
C LYS A 399 -19.44 -16.40 21.51
N TYR A 400 -20.56 -15.70 21.46
CA TYR A 400 -21.72 -16.13 20.69
C TYR A 400 -22.14 -15.03 19.72
N SER A 401 -22.64 -15.42 18.56
CA SER A 401 -23.21 -14.50 17.57
C SER A 401 -24.59 -14.98 17.19
N ILE A 402 -25.53 -14.05 17.10
CA ILE A 402 -26.91 -14.39 16.76
C ILE A 402 -27.32 -13.65 15.51
N VAL A 403 -27.83 -14.41 14.54
CA VAL A 403 -28.35 -13.89 13.29
C VAL A 403 -29.87 -13.91 13.38
N TYR A 404 -30.53 -12.87 13.93
CA TYR A 404 -32.00 -12.73 13.79
C TYR A 404 -32.67 -11.39 14.15
N ASN A 405 -33.67 -11.02 13.34
CA ASN A 405 -34.92 -10.31 13.73
C ASN A 405 -35.96 -10.46 12.58
N PRO A 406 -37.18 -10.98 12.78
CA PRO A 406 -38.14 -11.15 11.69
C PRO A 406 -39.30 -10.15 11.70
N THR A 407 -39.59 -9.47 12.80
CA THR A 407 -40.90 -8.82 12.98
C THR A 407 -40.82 -7.33 13.29
N LEU A 408 -39.66 -6.78 13.70
CA LEU A 408 -39.50 -5.35 14.05
C LEU A 408 -40.57 -4.81 15.05
N SER A 409 -41.29 -5.69 15.75
CA SER A 409 -42.39 -5.32 16.62
C SER A 409 -41.87 -4.59 17.86
N GLU A 410 -42.56 -3.51 18.24
CA GLU A 410 -42.27 -2.78 19.47
C GLU A 410 -42.48 -3.68 20.69
N ARG A 411 -41.57 -3.56 21.67
CA ARG A 411 -41.63 -4.30 22.94
C ARG A 411 -42.64 -3.66 23.86
N ILE A 412 -43.44 -4.48 24.52
CA ILE A 412 -44.36 -4.05 25.57
C ILE A 412 -43.99 -4.83 26.84
N PRO A 413 -43.59 -4.15 27.93
CA PRO A 413 -43.35 -4.81 29.21
C PRO A 413 -44.61 -5.50 29.73
N PHE A 414 -44.45 -6.63 30.40
CA PHE A 414 -45.56 -7.28 31.12
C PHE A 414 -46.13 -6.34 32.19
N LYS A 415 -47.46 -6.26 32.26
CA LYS A 415 -48.13 -5.55 33.36
C LYS A 415 -48.07 -6.34 34.65
N ASN A 416 -48.22 -7.66 34.57
CA ASN A 416 -48.12 -8.56 35.71
C ASN A 416 -47.27 -9.79 35.35
N LEU A 417 -46.00 -9.77 35.76
CA LEU A 417 -45.11 -10.90 35.57
C LEU A 417 -45.59 -12.16 36.29
N SER A 418 -46.35 -12.08 37.38
CA SER A 418 -46.77 -13.29 38.12
C SER A 418 -47.95 -14.03 37.49
N ASN A 419 -48.73 -13.37 36.64
CA ASN A 419 -49.90 -13.93 35.97
C ASN A 419 -50.25 -13.11 34.71
N PRO A 420 -49.49 -13.26 33.62
CA PRO A 420 -49.68 -12.48 32.41
C PRO A 420 -50.88 -12.98 31.60
N GLU A 421 -51.50 -12.07 30.85
CA GLU A 421 -52.58 -12.42 29.92
C GLU A 421 -52.02 -13.15 28.67
N ASP A 422 -52.83 -14.00 28.02
CA ASP A 422 -52.45 -14.71 26.79
C ASP A 422 -51.96 -13.76 25.69
N ALA A 423 -52.53 -12.56 25.61
CA ALA A 423 -52.13 -11.53 24.66
C ALA A 423 -50.73 -10.96 24.96
N GLU A 424 -50.37 -10.83 26.24
CA GLU A 424 -49.04 -10.40 26.68
C GLU A 424 -48.01 -11.48 26.35
N ILE A 425 -48.32 -12.75 26.63
CA ILE A 425 -47.46 -13.90 26.29
C ILE A 425 -47.23 -13.99 24.78
N LYS A 426 -48.29 -13.87 23.97
CA LYS A 426 -48.19 -13.92 22.51
C LYS A 426 -47.30 -12.79 21.95
N LYS A 427 -47.45 -11.56 22.45
CA LYS A 427 -46.58 -10.44 22.05
C LYS A 427 -45.16 -10.59 22.58
N ALA A 428 -44.99 -11.20 23.76
CA ALA A 428 -43.68 -11.44 24.32
C ALA A 428 -42.86 -12.37 23.43
N PHE A 429 -43.45 -13.45 22.90
CA PHE A 429 -42.78 -14.32 21.93
C PHE A 429 -42.35 -13.58 20.64
N LEU A 430 -43.20 -12.67 20.14
CA LEU A 430 -42.95 -11.93 18.88
C LEU A 430 -41.91 -10.80 19.00
N SER A 431 -41.50 -10.42 20.21
CA SER A 431 -40.63 -9.27 20.47
C SER A 431 -39.29 -9.63 21.14
N ILE A 432 -39.02 -10.93 21.32
CA ILE A 432 -37.70 -11.42 21.76
C ILE A 432 -36.65 -11.04 20.71
N VAL A 433 -35.57 -10.41 21.18
CA VAL A 433 -34.43 -10.00 20.36
C VAL A 433 -33.20 -10.63 20.96
N PHE A 434 -32.44 -11.30 20.11
CA PHE A 434 -31.19 -11.91 20.48
C PHE A 434 -30.02 -10.99 20.13
N ASN A 435 -29.05 -10.83 21.04
CA ASN A 435 -27.85 -10.03 20.78
C ASN A 435 -26.61 -10.91 20.62
N SER A 436 -25.55 -10.36 20.04
CA SER A 436 -24.23 -11.00 20.02
C SER A 436 -23.39 -10.51 21.21
N GLY A 437 -22.46 -11.34 21.70
CA GLY A 437 -21.66 -10.96 22.86
C GLY A 437 -20.53 -11.93 23.21
N SER A 438 -19.85 -11.61 24.30
CA SER A 438 -18.83 -12.47 24.93
C SER A 438 -19.35 -13.03 26.24
N TYR A 439 -18.80 -14.16 26.66
CA TYR A 439 -19.21 -14.81 27.89
C TYR A 439 -18.05 -15.47 28.63
N ASN A 440 -18.25 -15.72 29.92
CA ASN A 440 -17.36 -16.52 30.75
C ASN A 440 -18.11 -17.71 31.36
N ILE A 441 -17.43 -18.83 31.57
CA ILE A 441 -18.00 -20.01 32.24
C ILE A 441 -17.58 -20.01 33.71
N VAL A 442 -18.55 -20.02 34.63
CA VAL A 442 -18.31 -20.13 36.07
C VAL A 442 -19.20 -21.23 36.64
N LYS A 443 -18.62 -22.34 37.12
CA LYS A 443 -19.37 -23.50 37.64
C LYS A 443 -20.44 -24.00 36.65
N ASP A 444 -20.05 -24.22 35.39
CA ASP A 444 -20.91 -24.69 34.28
C ASP A 444 -22.03 -23.71 33.87
N ILE A 445 -21.95 -22.46 34.31
CA ILE A 445 -22.92 -21.41 33.97
C ILE A 445 -22.26 -20.40 33.03
N LEU A 446 -22.94 -20.09 31.92
CA LEU A 446 -22.54 -19.02 31.02
C LEU A 446 -22.98 -17.68 31.61
N ARG A 447 -22.01 -16.87 32.03
CA ARG A 447 -22.25 -15.50 32.46
C ARG A 447 -21.88 -14.54 31.36
N THR A 448 -22.85 -13.74 30.96
CA THR A 448 -22.68 -12.61 30.06
C THR A 448 -23.38 -11.41 30.69
N THR A 449 -22.83 -10.23 30.45
CA THR A 449 -23.48 -8.97 30.81
C THR A 449 -24.30 -8.41 29.66
N ALA A 450 -24.25 -9.05 28.48
CA ALA A 450 -25.08 -8.73 27.34
C ALA A 450 -26.36 -9.58 27.36
N ASP A 451 -27.50 -8.94 27.15
CA ASP A 451 -28.80 -9.61 27.05
C ASP A 451 -28.80 -10.59 25.86
N ILE A 452 -28.46 -11.88 26.08
CA ILE A 452 -28.42 -12.90 25.02
C ILE A 452 -29.75 -12.89 24.27
N ALA A 453 -30.84 -12.82 25.03
CA ALA A 453 -32.19 -12.62 24.57
C ALA A 453 -32.83 -11.55 25.46
N LYS A 454 -33.01 -10.34 24.95
CA LYS A 454 -33.80 -9.33 25.66
C LYS A 454 -35.24 -9.84 25.75
N VAL A 455 -35.72 -10.17 26.95
CA VAL A 455 -37.08 -10.66 27.19
C VAL A 455 -37.97 -9.49 27.64
N PRO A 456 -39.18 -9.30 27.08
CA PRO A 456 -40.12 -8.30 27.56
C PRO A 456 -40.46 -8.49 29.05
N GLY A 457 -40.50 -7.40 29.81
CA GLY A 457 -40.67 -7.41 31.28
C GLY A 457 -39.39 -7.58 32.10
N PHE A 458 -38.23 -7.69 31.44
CA PHE A 458 -36.90 -7.86 32.05
C PHE A 458 -35.91 -6.78 31.57
N GLU A 459 -36.41 -5.57 31.29
CA GLU A 459 -35.61 -4.52 30.65
C GLU A 459 -34.58 -3.87 31.60
N GLY A 460 -33.31 -3.83 31.15
CA GLY A 460 -32.27 -3.00 31.74
C GLY A 460 -31.44 -3.64 32.86
N GLY A 461 -31.65 -4.92 33.21
CA GLY A 461 -30.83 -5.67 34.18
C GLY A 461 -29.70 -6.48 33.54
N GLN A 462 -28.82 -7.09 34.36
CA GLN A 462 -27.89 -8.13 33.88
C GLN A 462 -28.60 -9.48 33.83
N GLN A 463 -28.53 -10.18 32.70
CA GLN A 463 -29.18 -11.48 32.50
C GLN A 463 -28.18 -12.64 32.54
N SER A 464 -28.45 -13.66 33.35
CA SER A 464 -27.62 -14.87 33.46
C SER A 464 -28.32 -16.11 32.89
N TYR A 465 -27.59 -16.89 32.08
CA TYR A 465 -28.13 -18.05 31.39
C TYR A 465 -27.34 -19.32 31.71
N THR A 466 -28.04 -20.43 31.91
CA THR A 466 -27.41 -21.74 31.94
C THR A 466 -27.51 -22.35 30.56
N ILE A 467 -26.39 -22.77 29.98
CA ILE A 467 -26.38 -23.65 28.81
C ILE A 467 -26.47 -25.08 29.28
N LYS A 468 -27.38 -25.85 28.69
CA LYS A 468 -27.41 -27.30 28.80
C LYS A 468 -27.39 -27.93 27.42
N LEU A 469 -26.37 -28.74 27.14
CA LEU A 469 -26.38 -29.63 25.98
C LEU A 469 -27.17 -30.88 26.39
N GLU A 470 -28.34 -31.11 25.79
CA GLU A 470 -29.14 -32.29 26.11
C GLU A 470 -28.67 -33.53 25.35
N ASP A 471 -28.24 -33.34 24.10
CA ASP A 471 -27.61 -34.36 23.27
C ASP A 471 -26.81 -33.68 22.14
N ALA A 472 -26.24 -34.48 21.23
CA ALA A 472 -25.44 -33.99 20.11
C ALA A 472 -26.17 -32.96 19.22
N ASN A 473 -27.49 -32.92 19.26
CA ASN A 473 -28.34 -32.12 18.38
C ASN A 473 -29.21 -31.08 19.10
N ARG A 474 -29.32 -31.11 20.44
CA ARG A 474 -30.19 -30.20 21.20
C ARG A 474 -29.43 -29.41 22.26
N LEU A 475 -29.58 -28.09 22.19
CA LEU A 475 -29.01 -27.13 23.14
C LEU A 475 -30.14 -26.34 23.80
N GLN A 476 -30.03 -26.10 25.11
CA GLN A 476 -30.96 -25.26 25.86
C GLN A 476 -30.24 -24.08 26.48
N LEU A 477 -30.85 -22.89 26.39
CA LEU A 477 -30.52 -21.74 27.23
C LEU A 477 -31.65 -21.53 28.23
N VAL A 478 -31.32 -21.52 29.51
CA VAL A 478 -32.30 -21.22 30.58
C VAL A 478 -31.88 -19.93 31.26
N LEU A 479 -32.68 -18.88 31.11
CA LEU A 479 -32.56 -17.66 31.91
C LEU A 479 -32.92 -18.00 33.36
N PHE A 480 -32.01 -17.77 34.31
CA PHE A 480 -32.20 -18.21 35.70
C PHE A 480 -31.87 -17.16 36.77
N ASP A 481 -31.20 -16.04 36.44
CA ASP A 481 -30.91 -14.97 37.40
C ASP A 481 -30.85 -13.61 36.70
N GLU A 482 -31.37 -12.59 37.37
CA GLU A 482 -31.27 -11.19 36.97
C GLU A 482 -31.03 -10.26 38.15
N THR A 483 -30.19 -9.25 37.95
CA THR A 483 -30.04 -8.11 38.85
C THR A 483 -30.41 -6.83 38.09
N TYR A 484 -31.23 -5.95 38.70
CA TYR A 484 -31.38 -4.58 38.20
C TYR A 484 -30.02 -3.86 38.24
N PRO A 485 -29.80 -2.76 37.50
CA PRO A 485 -28.55 -1.99 37.52
C PRO A 485 -28.07 -1.59 38.92
N ASN A 486 -28.99 -1.49 39.88
CA ASN A 486 -28.74 -1.15 41.28
C ASN A 486 -28.50 -2.37 42.20
N GLY A 487 -28.38 -3.58 41.66
CA GLY A 487 -28.13 -4.82 42.40
C GLY A 487 -29.34 -5.37 43.18
N LYS A 488 -30.53 -4.75 43.10
CA LYS A 488 -31.73 -5.24 43.78
C LYS A 488 -32.33 -6.43 43.04
N LYS A 489 -32.72 -7.45 43.81
CA LYS A 489 -33.47 -8.61 43.33
C LYS A 489 -34.97 -8.33 43.43
N PRO A 490 -35.75 -8.42 42.33
CA PRO A 490 -37.19 -8.29 42.41
C PRO A 490 -37.84 -9.42 43.24
N GLU A 491 -38.96 -9.13 43.92
CA GLU A 491 -39.69 -10.13 44.75
C GLU A 491 -40.24 -11.33 43.97
N TRP A 492 -40.38 -11.19 42.64
CA TRP A 492 -40.81 -12.26 41.75
C TRP A 492 -39.64 -13.11 41.21
N LEU A 493 -38.39 -12.76 41.53
CA LEU A 493 -37.20 -13.49 41.06
C LEU A 493 -37.25 -14.96 41.54
N GLY A 494 -37.15 -15.89 40.59
CA GLY A 494 -37.24 -17.34 40.84
C GLY A 494 -38.62 -17.95 40.59
N LYS A 495 -39.67 -17.14 40.39
CA LYS A 495 -41.02 -17.63 40.07
C LYS A 495 -41.23 -17.94 38.58
N ILE A 496 -40.42 -17.34 37.70
CA ILE A 496 -40.55 -17.52 36.24
C ILE A 496 -39.18 -17.88 35.67
N LYS A 497 -39.13 -18.87 34.78
CA LYS A 497 -37.93 -19.21 34.00
C LYS A 497 -38.23 -19.15 32.52
N VAL A 498 -37.33 -18.56 31.74
CA VAL A 498 -37.43 -18.57 30.28
C VAL A 498 -36.44 -19.60 29.74
N ARG A 499 -36.94 -20.59 29.02
CA ARG A 499 -36.12 -21.63 28.37
C ARG A 499 -36.23 -21.48 26.87
N PHE A 500 -35.07 -21.42 26.22
CA PHE A 500 -34.92 -21.49 24.78
C PHE A 500 -34.39 -22.87 24.42
N VAL A 501 -35.06 -23.55 23.49
CA VAL A 501 -34.64 -24.85 22.97
C VAL A 501 -34.17 -24.66 21.54
N PHE A 502 -32.96 -25.14 21.27
CA PHE A 502 -32.32 -25.02 19.98
C PHE A 502 -32.00 -26.40 19.39
N THR A 503 -32.03 -26.48 18.06
CA THR A 503 -31.66 -27.69 17.32
C THR A 503 -30.49 -27.42 16.40
N LYS A 504 -29.49 -28.30 16.44
CA LYS A 504 -28.24 -28.17 15.70
C LYS A 504 -28.53 -28.19 14.20
N GLU A 505 -27.94 -27.25 13.47
CA GLU A 505 -27.94 -27.28 12.02
C GLU A 505 -27.00 -28.40 11.54
N LYS A 506 -27.46 -29.17 10.54
CA LYS A 506 -26.66 -30.24 9.92
C LYS A 506 -25.50 -29.68 9.11
#